data_AF-A0A6I8UA47-F1
#
_entry.id   AF-A0A6I8UA47-F1
#
_cell.length_a   1.000
_cell.length_b   1.000
_cell.length_c   1.000
_cell.angle_alpha   90.00
_cell.angle_beta   90.00
_cell.angle_gamma   90.00
#
_symmetry.space_group_name_H-M   'P 1'
#
loop_
_entity.id
_entity.type
_entity.pdbx_description
1 polymer ?
#
loop_
_entity_poly.entity_id
_entity_poly.type
_entity_poly.pdbx_seq_one_letter_code
_entity_poly.pdbx_strand_id
1 'polypeptide(L)'
;MLYTFPQAESCMRKARRKLLPMEPSGMDELGNLLEGSDLFRIHCGSNRDGFYQTTVGSDEDRALILWHKRTLVAIGRIDTLFVDCSLEVCTRGSTKYHVLLGMAIFCNRGVPVIYSIMTDKTYAILARIFSYIREQLHMAPDLIISEPDGMIYSALEMSFPKTTVKVYWYHYMAAILERYHEYNFGVQTPRGYANSALRMLLVLPLLPAEYMGNALDSLMNWMDKKNILSVNLRSLCDYVSTFWLAVVGAKRLSLFNHTRGTSCVANNFLHKFRLENNVKQQSIWQMLETLTRLATKQYVIINKNLRKMTGSSCKTKSKTQVVQEETIKKAKDLWLQMPEDLKDPFQFLQACSHCIDKDMLTKRPSMLGSEKAVHRPLVNGFDCPLEIPMVAQNNPNNTLILQNPNVPRHSENIPSVEIEPPPLAFFPKLRQVEPKKVTNICQTEPPPLVPFVTVNYERPSVPLSTIE
;
A
#
# COMPACT_ATOMS: atom_id res chain seq x y z
N MET A 1 -15.98 -35.08 -27.64
CA MET A 1 -16.13 -33.73 -27.07
C MET A 1 -14.73 -33.18 -26.78
N LEU A 2 -14.26 -32.19 -27.54
CA LEU A 2 -12.93 -31.58 -27.35
C LEU A 2 -13.05 -30.45 -26.33
N TYR A 3 -12.44 -30.62 -25.16
CA TYR A 3 -12.33 -29.52 -24.19
C TYR A 3 -11.46 -28.40 -24.75
N THR A 4 -11.89 -27.15 -24.59
CA THR A 4 -10.99 -26.01 -24.80
C THR A 4 -9.91 -26.00 -23.72
N PHE A 5 -8.72 -25.47 -24.02
CA PHE A 5 -7.62 -25.39 -23.04
C PHE A 5 -8.04 -24.77 -21.69
N PRO A 6 -8.81 -23.65 -21.63
CA PRO A 6 -9.29 -23.10 -20.36
C PRO A 6 -10.22 -24.05 -19.60
N GLN A 7 -11.07 -24.81 -20.30
CA GLN A 7 -11.95 -25.80 -19.68
C GLN A 7 -11.15 -26.99 -19.15
N ALA A 8 -10.18 -27.49 -19.91
CA ALA A 8 -9.28 -28.55 -19.47
C ALA A 8 -8.47 -28.11 -18.24
N GLU A 9 -7.90 -26.89 -18.26
CA GLU A 9 -7.18 -26.31 -17.13
C GLU A 9 -8.07 -26.17 -15.89
N SER A 10 -9.31 -25.69 -16.07
CA SER A 10 -10.30 -25.57 -14.99
C SER A 10 -10.66 -26.92 -14.38
N CYS A 11 -10.92 -27.93 -15.22
CA CYS A 11 -11.23 -29.30 -14.77
C CYS A 11 -10.04 -29.94 -14.05
N MET A 12 -8.82 -29.81 -14.58
CA MET A 12 -7.60 -30.30 -13.92
C MET A 12 -7.36 -29.59 -12.58
N ARG A 13 -7.60 -28.27 -12.51
CA ARG A 13 -7.51 -27.51 -11.25
C ARG A 13 -8.55 -27.97 -10.23
N LYS A 14 -9.77 -28.28 -10.66
CA LYS A 14 -10.80 -28.86 -9.79
C LYS A 14 -10.42 -30.26 -9.31
N ALA A 15 -9.88 -31.11 -10.20
CA ALA A 15 -9.42 -32.45 -9.86
C ALA A 15 -8.24 -32.41 -8.86
N ARG A 16 -7.25 -31.55 -9.07
CA ARG A 16 -6.13 -31.35 -8.14
C ARG A 16 -6.60 -30.85 -6.77
N ARG A 17 -7.63 -29.99 -6.73
CA ARG A 17 -8.22 -29.55 -5.46
C ARG A 17 -8.85 -30.68 -4.65
N LYS A 18 -9.36 -31.74 -5.30
CA LYS A 18 -9.84 -32.94 -4.61
C LYS A 18 -8.72 -33.80 -4.03
N LEU A 19 -7.48 -33.61 -4.49
CA LEU A 19 -6.29 -34.29 -4.00
C LEU A 19 -5.56 -33.48 -2.92
N LEU A 20 -6.02 -32.26 -2.61
CA LEU A 20 -5.45 -31.49 -1.51
C LEU A 20 -5.83 -32.14 -0.18
N PRO A 21 -4.95 -32.08 0.83
CA PRO A 21 -5.30 -32.46 2.18
C PRO A 21 -6.51 -31.67 2.69
N MET A 22 -7.11 -32.17 3.77
CA MET A 22 -8.10 -31.43 4.53
C MET A 22 -7.53 -30.06 4.93
N GLU A 23 -8.40 -29.04 5.03
CA GLU A 23 -7.96 -27.72 5.47
C GLU A 23 -7.35 -27.84 6.87
N PRO A 24 -6.09 -27.38 7.07
CA PRO A 24 -5.40 -27.57 8.33
C PRO A 24 -6.09 -26.78 9.44
N SER A 25 -6.02 -27.32 10.66
CA SER A 25 -6.59 -26.73 11.87
C SER A 25 -5.84 -25.48 12.33
N GLY A 26 -4.59 -25.29 11.91
CA GLY A 26 -3.76 -24.14 12.25
C GLY A 26 -2.51 -23.99 11.36
N MET A 27 -1.74 -22.93 11.58
CA MET A 27 -0.55 -22.61 10.78
C MET A 27 0.61 -23.58 11.01
N ASP A 28 0.72 -24.22 12.19
CA ASP A 28 1.73 -25.25 12.46
C ASP A 28 1.48 -26.51 11.63
N GLU A 29 0.23 -27.01 11.63
CA GLU A 29 -0.17 -28.13 10.78
C GLU A 29 0.02 -27.80 9.30
N LEU A 30 -0.35 -26.59 8.88
CA LEU A 30 -0.11 -26.14 7.51
C LEU A 30 1.40 -26.13 7.18
N GLY A 31 2.24 -25.65 8.08
CA GLY A 31 3.70 -25.68 7.93
C GLY A 31 4.22 -27.10 7.72
N ASN A 32 3.79 -28.04 8.56
CA ASN A 32 4.17 -29.45 8.48
C ASN A 32 3.73 -30.11 7.17
N LEU A 33 2.54 -29.76 6.66
CA LEU A 33 2.05 -30.25 5.35
C LEU A 33 2.85 -29.70 4.16
N LEU A 34 3.43 -28.50 4.30
CA LEU A 34 4.24 -27.86 3.26
C LEU A 34 5.70 -28.28 3.32
N GLU A 35 6.19 -28.61 4.51
CA GLU A 35 7.55 -29.09 4.70
C GLU A 35 7.78 -30.41 3.95
N GLY A 36 8.80 -30.44 3.10
CA GLY A 36 9.11 -31.61 2.27
C GLY A 36 8.12 -31.92 1.13
N SER A 37 6.97 -31.25 1.03
CA SER A 37 5.95 -31.59 0.02
C SER A 37 6.17 -30.90 -1.34
N ASP A 38 5.63 -31.50 -2.41
CA ASP A 38 5.67 -30.92 -3.77
C ASP A 38 4.57 -29.87 -4.01
N LEU A 39 3.82 -29.52 -2.97
CA LEU A 39 2.75 -28.52 -3.05
C LEU A 39 3.33 -27.12 -3.24
N PHE A 40 2.63 -26.28 -4.01
CA PHE A 40 2.89 -24.85 -4.13
C PHE A 40 4.34 -24.47 -4.50
N ARG A 41 5.01 -25.30 -5.31
CA ARG A 41 6.37 -25.04 -5.82
C ARG A 41 6.35 -24.03 -6.98
N ILE A 42 7.42 -23.23 -7.09
CA ILE A 42 7.59 -22.26 -8.17
C ILE A 42 8.13 -22.96 -9.42
N HIS A 43 7.46 -22.78 -10.56
CA HIS A 43 7.89 -23.37 -11.82
C HIS A 43 8.96 -22.53 -12.50
N CYS A 44 10.11 -23.14 -12.74
CA CYS A 44 11.31 -22.51 -13.29
C CYS A 44 11.80 -23.25 -14.54
N GLY A 45 10.94 -23.37 -15.55
CA GLY A 45 11.19 -24.23 -16.71
C GLY A 45 10.89 -25.69 -16.38
N SER A 46 11.89 -26.57 -16.50
CA SER A 46 11.79 -27.98 -16.09
C SER A 46 11.86 -28.19 -14.57
N ASN A 47 12.42 -27.22 -13.84
CA ASN A 47 12.66 -27.34 -12.40
C ASN A 47 11.50 -26.76 -11.58
N ARG A 48 11.34 -27.28 -10.36
CA ARG A 48 10.37 -26.82 -9.37
C ARG A 48 11.10 -26.44 -8.10
N ASP A 49 11.05 -25.17 -7.74
CA ASP A 49 11.79 -24.63 -6.61
C ASP A 49 10.84 -24.42 -5.41
N GLY A 50 11.37 -24.58 -4.19
CA GLY A 50 10.62 -24.34 -2.95
C GLY A 50 10.14 -22.90 -2.83
N PHE A 51 8.87 -22.74 -2.43
CA PHE A 51 8.28 -21.43 -2.13
C PHE A 51 8.12 -21.22 -0.62
N TYR A 52 7.53 -22.18 0.08
CA TYR A 52 7.53 -22.25 1.54
C TYR A 52 8.97 -22.36 2.05
N GLN A 53 9.27 -21.66 3.14
CA GLN A 53 10.59 -21.63 3.77
C GLN A 53 10.53 -22.16 5.19
N THR A 54 9.58 -21.66 5.99
CA THR A 54 9.38 -22.09 7.37
C THR A 54 8.05 -21.58 7.91
N THR A 55 7.68 -22.04 9.09
CA THR A 55 6.68 -21.43 9.97
C THR A 55 7.41 -20.84 11.18
N VAL A 56 7.16 -19.58 11.48
CA VAL A 56 7.66 -18.91 12.68
C VAL A 56 6.53 -18.75 13.68
N GLY A 57 6.88 -18.73 14.97
CA GLY A 57 5.92 -18.54 16.05
C GLY A 57 6.43 -17.59 17.13
N SER A 58 5.46 -17.03 17.85
CA SER A 58 5.63 -16.36 19.14
C SER A 58 4.44 -16.77 20.01
N ASP A 59 4.69 -17.48 21.11
CA ASP A 59 3.64 -18.01 22.01
C ASP A 59 2.57 -18.83 21.28
N GLU A 60 1.36 -18.31 21.12
CA GLU A 60 0.24 -18.92 20.38
C GLU A 60 0.18 -18.46 18.91
N ASP A 61 0.79 -17.32 18.59
CA ASP A 61 0.77 -16.76 17.24
C ASP A 61 1.71 -17.51 16.31
N ARG A 62 1.26 -17.75 15.08
CA ARG A 62 2.03 -18.45 14.05
C ARG A 62 1.90 -17.76 12.71
N ALA A 63 2.98 -17.78 11.94
CA ALA A 63 3.02 -17.24 10.60
C ALA A 63 3.85 -18.11 9.67
N LEU A 64 3.30 -18.37 8.48
CA LEU A 64 4.05 -18.99 7.39
C LEU A 64 4.91 -17.94 6.72
N ILE A 65 6.11 -18.34 6.32
CA ILE A 65 7.04 -17.51 5.56
C ILE A 65 7.32 -18.17 4.22
N LEU A 66 7.08 -17.41 3.15
CA LEU A 66 7.32 -17.84 1.79
C LEU A 66 8.17 -16.81 1.04
N TRP A 67 9.13 -17.29 0.26
CA TRP A 67 9.84 -16.52 -0.74
C TRP A 67 10.44 -17.47 -1.77
N HIS A 68 10.84 -16.95 -2.92
CA HIS A 68 11.50 -17.75 -3.95
C HIS A 68 12.97 -17.35 -4.06
N LYS A 69 13.88 -18.25 -3.65
CA LYS A 69 15.33 -17.97 -3.57
C LYS A 69 15.90 -17.43 -4.88
N ARG A 70 15.55 -18.03 -6.02
CA ARG A 70 16.05 -17.56 -7.34
C ARG A 70 15.46 -16.23 -7.76
N THR A 71 14.24 -15.88 -7.34
CA THR A 71 13.70 -14.53 -7.56
C THR A 71 14.54 -13.49 -6.81
N LEU A 72 14.90 -13.77 -5.55
CA LEU A 72 15.75 -12.89 -4.75
C LEU A 72 17.14 -12.72 -5.38
N VAL A 73 17.78 -13.84 -5.79
CA VAL A 73 19.07 -13.80 -6.50
C VAL A 73 18.98 -13.00 -7.80
N ALA A 74 17.90 -13.18 -8.58
CA ALA A 74 17.70 -12.48 -9.84
C ALA A 74 17.44 -10.97 -9.68
N ILE A 75 16.86 -10.55 -8.56
CA ILE A 75 16.67 -9.13 -8.22
C ILE A 75 17.97 -8.53 -7.69
N GLY A 76 18.75 -9.30 -6.94
CA GLY A 76 19.99 -8.85 -6.31
C GLY A 76 19.72 -8.01 -5.05
N ARG A 77 20.56 -7.00 -4.82
CA ARG A 77 20.47 -6.12 -3.66
C ARG A 77 19.15 -5.32 -3.67
N ILE A 78 18.47 -5.30 -2.52
CA ILE A 78 17.22 -4.56 -2.31
C ILE A 78 17.52 -3.35 -1.41
N ASP A 79 17.68 -2.17 -1.99
CA ASP A 79 17.89 -0.94 -1.19
C ASP A 79 16.58 -0.38 -0.62
N THR A 80 15.45 -0.73 -1.25
CA THR A 80 14.13 -0.24 -0.86
C THR A 80 13.12 -1.37 -0.85
N LEU A 81 12.51 -1.60 0.31
CA LEU A 81 11.48 -2.61 0.51
C LEU A 81 10.15 -1.94 0.85
N PHE A 82 9.09 -2.28 0.12
CA PHE A 82 7.73 -1.86 0.41
C PHE A 82 7.03 -2.97 1.18
N VAL A 83 6.47 -2.67 2.34
CA VAL A 83 5.80 -3.65 3.21
C VAL A 83 4.34 -3.27 3.37
N ASP A 84 3.43 -4.18 2.97
CA ASP A 84 1.97 -4.03 3.09
C ASP A 84 1.40 -5.29 3.73
N CYS A 85 0.57 -5.13 4.75
CA CYS A 85 -0.17 -6.19 5.45
C CYS A 85 -1.68 -5.90 5.48
N SER A 86 -2.17 -5.10 4.54
CA SER A 86 -3.59 -4.71 4.45
C SER A 86 -4.47 -5.74 3.74
N LEU A 87 -3.88 -6.85 3.29
CA LEU A 87 -4.59 -7.93 2.63
C LEU A 87 -5.14 -8.91 3.67
N GLU A 88 -6.46 -8.94 3.79
CA GLU A 88 -7.17 -9.88 4.65
C GLU A 88 -7.96 -10.89 3.82
N VAL A 89 -7.92 -12.15 4.23
CA VAL A 89 -8.54 -13.29 3.56
C VAL A 89 -9.45 -13.99 4.54
N CYS A 90 -10.74 -14.11 4.20
CA CYS A 90 -11.70 -14.86 5.00
C CYS A 90 -11.98 -16.19 4.32
N THR A 91 -11.73 -17.29 5.02
CA THR A 91 -12.13 -18.61 4.53
C THR A 91 -13.62 -18.82 4.74
N ARG A 92 -14.20 -19.78 4.00
CA ARG A 92 -15.59 -20.21 4.19
C ARG A 92 -15.68 -21.06 5.48
N GLY A 93 -15.53 -20.43 6.63
CA GLY A 93 -15.48 -21.12 7.93
C GLY A 93 -14.98 -20.27 9.10
N SER A 94 -15.21 -18.96 9.07
CA SER A 94 -14.83 -17.94 10.08
C SER A 94 -13.34 -17.65 10.32
N THR A 95 -12.41 -18.47 9.84
CA THR A 95 -10.98 -18.15 10.00
C THR A 95 -10.57 -16.99 9.11
N LYS A 96 -9.94 -15.98 9.73
CA LYS A 96 -9.38 -14.81 9.06
C LYS A 96 -7.85 -14.99 8.99
N TYR A 97 -7.29 -14.67 7.84
CA TYR A 97 -5.85 -14.63 7.63
C TYR A 97 -5.43 -13.24 7.18
N HIS A 98 -4.30 -12.78 7.70
CA HIS A 98 -3.61 -11.58 7.24
C HIS A 98 -2.41 -11.98 6.37
N VAL A 99 -2.24 -11.29 5.26
CA VAL A 99 -1.14 -11.52 4.33
C VAL A 99 -0.23 -10.31 4.31
N LEU A 100 1.02 -10.54 4.70
CA LEU A 100 2.09 -9.57 4.59
C LEU A 100 2.86 -9.78 3.29
N LEU A 101 3.05 -8.71 2.53
CA LEU A 101 3.81 -8.68 1.29
C LEU A 101 4.99 -7.72 1.42
N GLY A 102 6.19 -8.24 1.24
CA GLY A 102 7.40 -7.45 1.02
C GLY A 102 7.71 -7.36 -0.47
N MET A 103 7.72 -6.15 -1.03
CA MET A 103 7.95 -5.88 -2.45
C MET A 103 9.22 -5.10 -2.68
N ALA A 104 10.03 -5.57 -3.64
CA ALA A 104 11.17 -4.83 -4.17
C ALA A 104 10.79 -4.09 -5.46
N ILE A 105 11.56 -3.06 -5.82
CA ILE A 105 11.48 -2.46 -7.15
C ILE A 105 12.52 -3.12 -8.05
N PHE A 106 12.06 -3.81 -9.08
CA PHE A 106 12.91 -4.31 -10.15
C PHE A 106 12.47 -3.66 -11.46
N CYS A 107 13.39 -2.93 -12.09
CA CYS A 107 13.17 -2.51 -13.48
C CYS A 107 11.91 -1.62 -13.66
N ASN A 108 11.71 -0.67 -12.73
CA ASN A 108 10.51 0.17 -12.55
C ASN A 108 9.20 -0.60 -12.33
N ARG A 109 9.27 -1.82 -11.78
CA ARG A 109 8.09 -2.62 -11.42
C ARG A 109 8.18 -3.09 -9.98
N GLY A 110 7.02 -3.16 -9.33
CA GLY A 110 6.89 -3.73 -8.00
C GLY A 110 6.88 -5.23 -8.15
N VAL A 111 7.80 -5.90 -7.48
CA VAL A 111 7.89 -7.35 -7.45
C VAL A 111 7.79 -7.80 -6.00
N PRO A 112 6.71 -8.49 -5.61
CA PRO A 112 6.65 -9.17 -4.33
C PRO A 112 7.74 -10.25 -4.27
N VAL A 113 8.52 -10.22 -3.21
CA VAL A 113 9.68 -11.09 -2.98
C VAL A 113 9.55 -11.85 -1.67
N ILE A 114 8.83 -11.30 -0.71
CA ILE A 114 8.56 -11.88 0.60
C ILE A 114 7.04 -11.94 0.77
N TYR A 115 6.59 -13.05 1.32
CA TYR A 115 5.19 -13.32 1.62
C TYR A 115 5.12 -13.93 3.00
N SER A 116 4.14 -13.50 3.79
CA SER A 116 3.80 -14.17 5.03
C SER A 116 2.29 -14.24 5.20
N ILE A 117 1.81 -15.34 5.78
CA ILE A 117 0.41 -15.57 6.11
C ILE A 117 0.36 -15.80 7.62
N MET A 118 -0.49 -15.07 8.33
CA MET A 118 -0.69 -15.20 9.77
C MET A 118 -2.19 -15.19 10.09
N THR A 119 -2.59 -15.80 11.20
CA THR A 119 -4.00 -15.75 11.67
C THR A 119 -4.31 -14.39 12.27
N ASP A 120 -3.38 -13.86 13.07
CA ASP A 120 -3.54 -12.64 13.82
C ASP A 120 -2.38 -11.69 13.56
N LYS A 121 -2.70 -10.40 13.47
CA LYS A 121 -1.72 -9.34 13.25
C LYS A 121 -1.30 -8.75 14.59
N THR A 122 -0.37 -9.42 15.28
CA THR A 122 0.20 -8.96 16.55
C THR A 122 1.61 -8.41 16.36
N TYR A 123 2.05 -7.56 17.29
CA TYR A 123 3.42 -7.06 17.30
C TYR A 123 4.46 -8.20 17.37
N ALA A 124 4.21 -9.19 18.22
CA ALA A 124 5.16 -10.27 18.49
C ALA A 124 5.43 -11.13 17.24
N ILE A 125 4.36 -11.52 16.52
CA ILE A 125 4.53 -12.29 15.29
C ILE A 125 5.16 -11.48 14.16
N LEU A 126 4.80 -10.19 14.03
CA LEU A 126 5.42 -9.29 13.04
C LEU A 126 6.92 -9.12 13.31
N ALA A 127 7.32 -8.88 14.56
CA ALA A 127 8.73 -8.77 14.95
C ALA A 127 9.48 -10.08 14.65
N ARG A 128 8.86 -11.23 14.91
CA ARG A 128 9.45 -12.54 14.61
C ARG A 128 9.63 -12.74 13.10
N ILE A 129 8.62 -12.41 12.29
CA ILE A 129 8.67 -12.48 10.83
C ILE A 129 9.83 -11.62 10.31
N PHE A 130 9.90 -10.36 10.72
CA PHE A 130 10.93 -9.43 10.24
C PHE A 130 12.34 -9.79 10.70
N SER A 131 12.53 -10.22 11.94
CA SER A 131 13.84 -10.69 12.41
C SER A 131 14.31 -11.90 11.62
N TYR A 132 13.42 -12.88 11.38
CA TYR A 132 13.75 -14.07 10.58
C TYR A 132 14.11 -13.69 9.14
N ILE A 133 13.34 -12.82 8.50
CA ILE A 133 13.63 -12.32 7.14
C ILE A 133 15.01 -11.67 7.10
N ARG A 134 15.32 -10.78 8.05
CA ARG A 134 16.64 -10.11 8.12
C ARG A 134 17.77 -11.12 8.26
N GLU A 135 17.64 -12.08 9.17
CA GLU A 135 18.65 -13.08 9.48
C GLU A 135 18.90 -14.02 8.31
N GLN A 136 17.84 -14.55 7.70
CA GLN A 136 17.96 -15.55 6.64
C GLN A 136 18.30 -14.97 5.28
N LEU A 137 17.83 -13.75 4.98
CA LEU A 137 18.12 -13.10 3.70
C LEU A 137 19.34 -12.18 3.77
N HIS A 138 19.91 -11.99 4.96
CA HIS A 138 20.95 -10.99 5.23
C HIS A 138 20.59 -9.61 4.65
N MET A 139 19.30 -9.26 4.69
CA MET A 139 18.79 -8.05 4.06
C MET A 139 19.04 -6.85 4.98
N ALA A 140 19.62 -5.79 4.40
CA ALA A 140 19.81 -4.50 5.06
C ALA A 140 19.38 -3.39 4.07
N PRO A 141 18.08 -3.18 3.87
CA PRO A 141 17.61 -2.12 2.98
C PRO A 141 17.90 -0.76 3.61
N ASP A 142 18.23 0.24 2.80
CA ASP A 142 18.45 1.61 3.28
C ASP A 142 17.11 2.26 3.70
N LEU A 143 16.04 1.89 3.00
CA LEU A 143 14.70 2.42 3.18
C LEU A 143 13.64 1.30 3.20
N ILE A 144 12.78 1.30 4.23
CA ILE A 144 11.53 0.53 4.23
C ILE A 144 10.37 1.51 4.18
N ILE A 145 9.42 1.25 3.28
CA ILE A 145 8.19 2.03 3.14
C ILE A 145 7.01 1.14 3.51
N SER A 146 6.21 1.56 4.48
CA SER A 146 5.09 0.75 4.96
C SER A 146 3.78 1.54 5.09
N GLU A 147 2.71 0.82 5.39
CA GLU A 147 1.42 1.40 5.77
C GLU A 147 1.51 2.12 7.12
N PRO A 148 0.59 3.05 7.43
CA PRO A 148 0.60 3.83 8.68
C PRO A 148 0.10 3.00 9.89
N ASP A 149 0.57 1.77 10.04
CA ASP A 149 0.22 0.87 11.15
C ASP A 149 1.34 0.90 12.20
N GLY A 150 0.99 1.28 13.43
CA GLY A 150 1.94 1.43 14.54
C GLY A 150 2.61 0.12 14.94
N MET A 151 1.93 -1.03 14.83
CA MET A 151 2.49 -2.34 15.18
C MET A 151 3.51 -2.78 14.14
N ILE A 152 3.17 -2.67 12.85
CA ILE A 152 4.10 -2.99 11.75
C ILE A 152 5.33 -2.10 11.85
N TYR A 153 5.13 -0.80 12.08
CA TYR A 153 6.23 0.15 12.19
C TYR A 153 7.17 -0.20 13.35
N SER A 154 6.63 -0.44 14.55
CA SER A 154 7.42 -0.77 15.73
C SER A 154 8.19 -2.09 15.53
N ALA A 155 7.58 -3.07 14.87
CA ALA A 155 8.23 -4.34 14.57
C ALA A 155 9.36 -4.18 13.54
N LEU A 156 9.19 -3.31 12.54
CA LEU A 156 10.21 -2.98 11.56
C LEU A 156 11.39 -2.22 12.19
N GLU A 157 11.16 -1.23 13.04
CA GLU A 157 12.24 -0.48 13.71
C GLU A 157 13.07 -1.39 14.62
N MET A 158 12.42 -2.26 15.39
CA MET A 158 13.12 -3.24 16.22
C MET A 158 13.95 -4.21 15.36
N SER A 159 13.37 -4.69 14.26
CA SER A 159 14.01 -5.69 13.40
C SER A 159 15.07 -5.08 12.49
N PHE A 160 14.95 -3.83 12.08
CA PHE A 160 15.87 -3.16 11.15
C PHE A 160 16.37 -1.82 11.73
N PRO A 161 17.17 -1.84 12.81
CA PRO A 161 17.54 -0.64 13.56
C PRO A 161 18.41 0.35 12.78
N LYS A 162 19.07 -0.10 11.71
CA LYS A 162 19.90 0.76 10.82
C LYS A 162 19.14 1.26 9.60
N THR A 163 17.91 0.83 9.39
CA THR A 163 17.11 1.15 8.22
C THR A 163 16.19 2.32 8.51
N THR A 164 16.03 3.22 7.55
CA THR A 164 15.03 4.27 7.66
C THR A 164 13.65 3.71 7.33
N VAL A 165 12.70 3.76 8.26
CA VAL A 165 11.32 3.33 8.05
C VAL A 165 10.42 4.54 7.84
N LYS A 166 9.69 4.59 6.73
CA LYS A 166 8.79 5.69 6.33
C LYS A 166 7.40 5.20 6.00
N VAL A 167 6.43 6.08 6.12
CA VAL A 167 5.06 5.81 5.66
C VAL A 167 4.94 6.06 4.17
N TYR A 168 4.16 5.22 3.50
CA TYR A 168 3.94 5.36 2.07
C TYR A 168 3.06 6.58 1.74
N TRP A 169 3.55 7.45 0.87
CA TRP A 169 2.85 8.67 0.46
C TRP A 169 1.43 8.43 -0.04
N TYR A 170 1.21 7.36 -0.79
CA TYR A 170 -0.09 7.05 -1.36
C TYR A 170 -1.14 6.67 -0.31
N HIS A 171 -0.74 6.14 0.86
CA HIS A 171 -1.68 5.93 1.97
C HIS A 171 -2.11 7.27 2.59
N TYR A 172 -1.17 8.20 2.77
CA TYR A 172 -1.48 9.57 3.19
C TYR A 172 -2.45 10.23 2.21
N MET A 173 -2.08 10.30 0.93
CA MET A 173 -2.92 10.92 -0.09
C MET A 173 -4.31 10.29 -0.13
N ALA A 174 -4.38 8.97 -0.03
CA ALA A 174 -5.64 8.26 -0.07
C ALA A 174 -6.57 8.65 1.08
N ALA A 175 -6.05 8.68 2.30
CA ALA A 175 -6.83 9.04 3.48
C ALA A 175 -7.31 10.50 3.44
N ILE A 176 -6.46 11.43 2.96
CA ILE A 176 -6.85 12.84 2.83
C ILE A 176 -7.97 13.00 1.79
N LEU A 177 -7.87 12.34 0.65
CA LEU A 177 -8.89 12.39 -0.39
C LEU A 177 -10.20 11.74 0.07
N GLU A 178 -10.13 10.62 0.78
CA GLU A 178 -11.32 9.96 1.35
C GLU A 178 -12.05 10.88 2.32
N ARG A 179 -11.34 11.46 3.29
CA ARG A 179 -11.90 12.43 4.24
C ARG A 179 -12.45 13.67 3.55
N TYR A 180 -11.74 14.18 2.54
CA TYR A 180 -12.23 15.29 1.73
C TYR A 180 -13.57 14.93 1.06
N HIS A 181 -13.72 13.74 0.49
CA HIS A 181 -14.99 13.32 -0.11
C HIS A 181 -16.10 13.08 0.93
N GLU A 182 -15.78 12.61 2.14
CA GLU A 182 -16.75 12.43 3.25
C GLU A 182 -17.35 13.75 3.73
N TYR A 183 -16.59 14.85 3.71
CA TYR A 183 -17.07 16.18 4.10
C TYR A 183 -17.98 16.86 3.06
N ASN A 184 -18.67 16.07 2.22
CA ASN A 184 -19.65 16.54 1.23
C ASN A 184 -19.15 17.59 0.23
N PHE A 185 -17.84 17.65 -0.04
CA PHE A 185 -17.32 18.44 -1.16
C PHE A 185 -17.71 17.86 -2.55
N GLY A 186 -18.49 16.77 -2.56
CA GLY A 186 -18.92 16.06 -3.76
C GLY A 186 -17.80 15.23 -4.40
N VAL A 187 -18.13 14.54 -5.49
CA VAL A 187 -17.16 13.88 -6.37
C VAL A 187 -16.46 14.90 -7.28
N GLN A 188 -16.93 16.16 -7.27
CA GLN A 188 -16.36 17.20 -8.12
C GLN A 188 -14.99 17.61 -7.60
N THR A 189 -14.02 17.69 -8.51
CA THR A 189 -12.71 18.23 -8.20
C THR A 189 -12.86 19.66 -7.70
N PRO A 190 -12.20 20.05 -6.58
CA PRO A 190 -12.21 21.43 -6.15
C PRO A 190 -11.77 22.35 -7.30
N ARG A 191 -12.29 23.58 -7.32
CA ARG A 191 -11.94 24.61 -8.30
C ARG A 191 -11.18 25.75 -7.61
N GLY A 192 -10.40 26.50 -8.38
CA GLY A 192 -9.68 27.69 -7.92
C GLY A 192 -8.75 27.41 -6.72
N TYR A 193 -8.82 28.27 -5.71
CA TYR A 193 -7.95 28.22 -4.55
C TYR A 193 -8.14 26.95 -3.69
N ALA A 194 -9.35 26.40 -3.62
CA ALA A 194 -9.59 25.15 -2.87
C ALA A 194 -8.83 23.96 -3.49
N ASN A 195 -8.67 23.93 -4.82
CA ASN A 195 -7.88 22.90 -5.49
C ASN A 195 -6.40 23.05 -5.16
N SER A 196 -5.92 24.29 -5.16
CA SER A 196 -4.55 24.61 -4.81
C SER A 196 -4.27 24.21 -3.36
N ALA A 197 -5.18 24.52 -2.43
CA ALA A 197 -5.10 24.11 -1.03
C ALA A 197 -5.00 22.59 -0.87
N LEU A 198 -5.92 21.84 -1.51
CA LEU A 198 -5.91 20.39 -1.45
C LEU A 198 -4.61 19.80 -2.01
N ARG A 199 -4.12 20.29 -3.15
CA ARG A 199 -2.86 19.83 -3.73
C ARG A 199 -1.67 20.13 -2.81
N MET A 200 -1.62 21.31 -2.20
CA MET A 200 -0.60 21.67 -1.21
C MET A 200 -0.65 20.75 0.01
N LEU A 201 -1.85 20.41 0.49
CA LEU A 201 -2.02 19.46 1.60
C LEU A 201 -1.55 18.04 1.25
N LEU A 202 -1.79 17.60 0.01
CA LEU A 202 -1.37 16.27 -0.47
C LEU A 202 0.15 16.13 -0.62
N VAL A 203 0.87 17.22 -0.85
CA VAL A 203 2.34 17.22 -0.97
C VAL A 203 3.05 17.58 0.34
N LEU A 204 2.32 17.78 1.43
CA LEU A 204 2.90 18.04 2.77
C LEU A 204 3.99 17.02 3.15
N PRO A 205 3.83 15.70 2.93
CA PRO A 205 4.88 14.71 3.23
C PRO A 205 6.17 14.86 2.43
N LEU A 206 6.18 15.66 1.36
CA LEU A 206 7.38 15.88 0.55
C LEU A 206 8.33 16.93 1.15
N LEU A 207 7.88 17.60 2.21
CA LEU A 207 8.60 18.65 2.93
C LEU A 207 9.44 18.04 4.07
N PRO A 208 10.56 18.65 4.50
CA PRO A 208 11.30 18.14 5.67
C PRO A 208 10.42 18.14 6.93
N ALA A 209 10.61 17.13 7.79
CA ALA A 209 9.70 16.82 8.90
C ALA A 209 9.48 18.00 9.85
N GLU A 210 10.56 18.72 10.17
CA GLU A 210 10.61 19.83 11.10
C GLU A 210 9.82 21.06 10.63
N TYR A 211 9.55 21.18 9.34
CA TYR A 211 8.81 22.31 8.77
C TYR A 211 7.34 21.98 8.44
N MET A 212 6.91 20.72 8.56
CA MET A 212 5.55 20.30 8.18
C MET A 212 4.45 20.96 9.01
N GLY A 213 4.67 21.17 10.31
CA GLY A 213 3.72 21.87 11.18
C GLY A 213 3.53 23.32 10.73
N ASN A 214 4.63 24.07 10.65
CA ASN A 214 4.62 25.46 10.19
C ASN A 214 4.04 25.62 8.79
N ALA A 215 4.29 24.67 7.88
CA ALA A 215 3.73 24.67 6.55
C ALA A 215 2.20 24.51 6.55
N LEU A 216 1.66 23.64 7.43
CA LEU A 216 0.22 23.44 7.58
C LEU A 216 -0.45 24.70 8.13
N ASP A 217 0.14 25.33 9.16
CA ASP A 217 -0.37 26.59 9.72
C ASP A 217 -0.36 27.72 8.69
N SER A 218 0.72 27.82 7.91
CA SER A 218 0.87 28.80 6.84
C SER A 218 -0.17 28.59 5.74
N LEU A 219 -0.44 27.33 5.38
CA LEU A 219 -1.50 26.97 4.44
C LEU A 219 -2.89 27.33 4.98
N MET A 220 -3.18 27.08 6.26
CA MET A 220 -4.44 27.49 6.90
C MET A 220 -4.62 29.01 6.89
N ASN A 221 -3.59 29.77 7.25
CA ASN A 221 -3.61 31.23 7.20
C ASN A 221 -3.84 31.76 5.77
N TRP A 222 -3.23 31.12 4.77
CA TRP A 222 -3.45 31.47 3.37
C TRP A 222 -4.89 31.17 2.92
N MET A 223 -5.45 30.02 3.31
CA MET A 223 -6.85 29.66 3.03
C MET A 223 -7.84 30.65 3.65
N ASP A 224 -7.56 31.12 4.87
CA ASP A 224 -8.35 32.12 5.58
C ASP A 224 -8.33 33.46 4.85
N LYS A 225 -7.14 33.97 4.50
CA LYS A 225 -6.97 35.19 3.69
C LYS A 225 -7.65 35.14 2.33
N LYS A 226 -7.79 33.95 1.75
CA LYS A 226 -8.49 33.72 0.47
C LYS A 226 -9.98 33.46 0.63
N ASN A 227 -10.52 33.53 1.85
CA ASN A 227 -11.92 33.27 2.20
C ASN A 227 -12.40 31.88 1.74
N ILE A 228 -11.53 30.87 1.81
CA ILE A 228 -11.86 29.48 1.46
C ILE A 228 -11.79 28.52 2.65
N LEU A 229 -11.33 28.96 3.83
CA LEU A 229 -11.19 28.12 5.01
C LEU A 229 -12.56 27.81 5.66
N SER A 230 -13.34 26.96 5.00
CA SER A 230 -14.59 26.43 5.53
C SER A 230 -14.36 25.51 6.74
N VAL A 231 -15.41 25.28 7.53
CA VAL A 231 -15.43 24.33 8.66
C VAL A 231 -14.93 22.93 8.24
N ASN A 232 -15.29 22.50 7.03
CA ASN A 232 -14.90 21.21 6.49
C ASN A 232 -13.41 21.15 6.11
N LEU A 233 -12.87 22.21 5.51
CA LEU A 233 -11.42 22.29 5.21
C LEU A 233 -10.59 22.43 6.49
N ARG A 234 -11.11 23.14 7.49
CA ARG A 234 -10.49 23.21 8.82
C ARG A 234 -10.45 21.83 9.48
N SER A 235 -11.57 21.12 9.51
CA SER A 235 -11.65 19.74 10.01
C SER A 235 -10.66 18.80 9.31
N LEU A 236 -10.45 18.98 8.00
CA LEU A 236 -9.45 18.21 7.25
C LEU A 236 -8.00 18.55 7.67
N CYS A 237 -7.70 19.83 7.91
CA CYS A 237 -6.39 20.24 8.42
C CYS A 237 -6.17 19.74 9.85
N ASP A 238 -7.20 19.78 10.70
CA ASP A 238 -7.16 19.25 12.06
C ASP A 238 -6.90 17.73 12.04
N TYR A 239 -7.51 17.00 11.11
CA TYR A 239 -7.21 15.58 10.88
C TYR A 239 -5.73 15.35 10.49
N VAL A 240 -5.17 16.19 9.60
CA VAL A 240 -3.75 16.11 9.24
C VAL A 240 -2.86 16.38 10.44
N SER A 241 -3.14 17.44 11.21
CA SER A 241 -2.35 17.80 12.39
C SER A 241 -2.40 16.70 13.46
N THR A 242 -3.60 16.28 13.86
CA THR A 242 -3.80 15.34 14.97
C THR A 242 -3.39 13.91 14.63
N PHE A 243 -3.78 13.38 13.48
CA PHE A 243 -3.49 12.00 13.14
C PHE A 243 -2.16 11.86 12.41
N TRP A 244 -1.94 12.62 11.35
CA TRP A 244 -0.78 12.42 10.48
C TRP A 244 0.51 13.03 11.02
N LEU A 245 0.45 14.22 11.63
CA LEU A 245 1.64 14.86 12.19
C LEU A 245 1.94 14.39 13.62
N ALA A 246 0.91 14.25 14.48
CA ALA A 246 1.11 13.88 15.88
C ALA A 246 1.11 12.36 16.13
N VAL A 247 0.10 11.60 15.68
CA VAL A 247 0.02 10.14 15.94
C VAL A 247 0.98 9.35 15.06
N VAL A 248 0.93 9.53 13.74
CA VAL A 248 1.86 8.87 12.81
C VAL A 248 3.26 9.45 12.98
N GLY A 249 3.39 10.77 13.11
CA GLY A 249 4.65 11.45 13.35
C GLY A 249 5.27 12.03 12.08
N ALA A 250 5.55 13.33 12.09
CA ALA A 250 6.14 14.05 10.94
C ALA A 250 7.44 13.41 10.41
N LYS A 251 8.31 12.88 11.28
CA LYS A 251 9.54 12.19 10.87
C LYS A 251 9.26 10.94 10.04
N ARG A 252 8.20 10.19 10.36
CA ARG A 252 7.81 8.96 9.64
C ARG A 252 7.11 9.28 8.34
N LEU A 253 6.33 10.35 8.34
CA LEU A 253 5.57 10.82 7.19
C LEU A 253 6.47 11.51 6.13
N SER A 254 7.46 12.27 6.56
CA SER A 254 8.33 13.02 5.65
C SER A 254 9.17 12.10 4.76
N LEU A 255 8.98 12.24 3.46
CA LEU A 255 9.75 11.61 2.38
C LEU A 255 10.76 12.57 1.76
N PHE A 256 11.07 13.68 2.43
CA PHE A 256 12.18 14.55 2.03
C PHE A 256 13.46 13.70 1.95
N ASN A 257 14.19 13.80 0.84
CA ASN A 257 15.32 12.94 0.45
C ASN A 257 15.01 11.49 0.01
N HIS A 258 13.76 11.03 0.03
CA HIS A 258 13.38 9.65 -0.27
C HIS A 258 12.55 9.53 -1.55
N THR A 259 13.16 9.81 -2.71
CA THR A 259 12.47 9.85 -4.03
C THR A 259 11.81 8.53 -4.43
N ARG A 260 12.29 7.38 -3.93
CA ARG A 260 11.63 6.09 -4.17
C ARG A 260 10.28 5.98 -3.45
N GLY A 261 10.08 6.73 -2.36
CA GLY A 261 8.83 6.78 -1.60
C GLY A 261 7.66 7.43 -2.33
N THR A 262 7.94 8.22 -3.37
CA THR A 262 6.91 8.90 -4.17
C THR A 262 6.46 8.08 -5.38
N SER A 263 7.02 6.87 -5.56
CA SER A 263 6.66 5.97 -6.67
C SER A 263 5.32 5.27 -6.42
N CYS A 264 4.37 5.35 -7.35
CA CYS A 264 3.11 4.60 -7.31
C CYS A 264 3.26 3.10 -7.60
N VAL A 265 4.47 2.62 -7.91
CA VAL A 265 4.69 1.29 -8.48
C VAL A 265 4.18 0.17 -7.57
N ALA A 266 4.45 0.24 -6.26
CA ALA A 266 3.98 -0.73 -5.28
C ALA A 266 2.46 -0.66 -5.10
N ASN A 267 1.89 0.55 -4.95
CA ASN A 267 0.45 0.74 -4.83
C ASN A 267 -0.32 0.20 -6.06
N ASN A 268 0.16 0.50 -7.27
CA ASN A 268 -0.45 0.04 -8.52
C ASN A 268 -0.42 -1.49 -8.63
N PHE A 269 0.67 -2.11 -8.18
CA PHE A 269 0.78 -3.55 -8.12
C PHE A 269 -0.27 -4.15 -7.17
N LEU A 270 -0.34 -3.65 -5.93
CA LEU A 270 -1.27 -4.15 -4.91
C LEU A 270 -2.73 -3.97 -5.32
N HIS A 271 -3.08 -2.78 -5.84
CA HIS A 271 -4.42 -2.52 -6.35
C HIS A 271 -4.82 -3.51 -7.44
N LYS A 272 -3.94 -3.69 -8.43
CA LYS A 272 -4.16 -4.66 -9.52
C LYS A 272 -4.30 -6.08 -8.99
N PHE A 273 -3.45 -6.47 -8.04
CA PHE A 273 -3.50 -7.78 -7.43
C PHE A 273 -4.83 -8.04 -6.71
N ARG A 274 -5.33 -7.06 -5.95
CA ARG A 274 -6.63 -7.15 -5.25
C ARG A 274 -7.80 -7.30 -6.22
N LEU A 275 -7.82 -6.51 -7.30
CA LEU A 275 -8.87 -6.57 -8.32
C LEU A 275 -8.90 -7.92 -9.07
N GLU A 276 -7.72 -8.46 -9.43
CA GLU A 276 -7.63 -9.65 -10.28
C GLU A 276 -7.91 -10.97 -9.55
N ASN A 277 -7.81 -11.02 -8.22
CA ASN A 277 -7.76 -12.31 -7.50
C ASN A 277 -8.92 -12.55 -6.52
N ASN A 278 -9.87 -11.62 -6.33
CA ASN A 278 -11.00 -11.74 -5.39
C ASN A 278 -10.59 -12.38 -4.05
N VAL A 279 -9.59 -11.79 -3.40
CA VAL A 279 -8.86 -12.44 -2.31
C VAL A 279 -9.74 -12.69 -1.08
N LYS A 280 -10.80 -11.89 -0.87
CA LYS A 280 -11.64 -11.94 0.34
C LYS A 280 -12.40 -13.24 0.57
N GLN A 281 -12.59 -14.07 -0.46
CA GLN A 281 -13.41 -15.30 -0.39
C GLN A 281 -12.61 -16.58 -0.66
N GLN A 282 -11.30 -16.54 -0.44
CA GLN A 282 -10.42 -17.66 -0.71
C GLN A 282 -10.23 -18.55 0.52
N SER A 283 -10.18 -19.87 0.32
CA SER A 283 -9.61 -20.78 1.33
C SER A 283 -8.09 -20.64 1.40
N ILE A 284 -7.46 -21.15 2.46
CA ILE A 284 -6.00 -21.11 2.62
C ILE A 284 -5.27 -21.72 1.41
N TRP A 285 -5.79 -22.83 0.89
CA TRP A 285 -5.24 -23.49 -0.30
C TRP A 285 -5.34 -22.63 -1.57
N GLN A 286 -6.47 -21.93 -1.76
CA GLN A 286 -6.67 -21.04 -2.90
C GLN A 286 -5.75 -19.81 -2.81
N MET A 287 -5.52 -19.32 -1.59
CA MET A 287 -4.57 -18.25 -1.33
C MET A 287 -3.14 -18.69 -1.66
N LEU A 288 -2.70 -19.86 -1.18
CA LEU A 288 -1.39 -20.41 -1.51
C LEU A 288 -1.22 -20.63 -3.03
N GLU A 289 -2.25 -21.13 -3.73
CA GLU A 289 -2.22 -21.25 -5.20
C GLU A 289 -2.06 -19.87 -5.87
N THR A 290 -2.80 -18.86 -5.38
CA THR A 290 -2.74 -17.49 -5.89
C THR A 290 -1.36 -16.87 -5.70
N LEU A 291 -0.77 -17.00 -4.51
CA LEU A 291 0.58 -16.49 -4.21
C LEU A 291 1.66 -17.23 -5.01
N THR A 292 1.54 -18.55 -5.14
CA THR A 292 2.46 -19.38 -5.95
C THR A 292 2.43 -18.98 -7.42
N ARG A 293 1.23 -18.79 -7.98
CA ARG A 293 1.03 -18.33 -9.36
C ARG A 293 1.60 -16.93 -9.55
N LEU A 294 1.41 -16.05 -8.59
CA LEU A 294 1.97 -14.71 -8.59
C LEU A 294 3.51 -14.76 -8.60
N ALA A 295 4.12 -15.46 -7.65
CA ALA A 295 5.57 -15.60 -7.55
C ALA A 295 6.19 -16.23 -8.82
N THR A 296 5.54 -17.26 -9.38
CA THR A 296 5.94 -17.88 -10.65
C THR A 296 5.89 -16.89 -11.81
N LYS A 297 4.78 -16.13 -11.93
CA LYS A 297 4.63 -15.10 -12.97
C LYS A 297 5.71 -14.01 -12.86
N GLN A 298 6.02 -13.56 -11.65
CA GLN A 298 7.05 -12.54 -11.43
C GLN A 298 8.44 -13.06 -11.78
N TYR A 299 8.78 -14.27 -11.35
CA TYR A 299 10.05 -14.90 -11.68
C TYR A 299 10.26 -15.02 -13.19
N VAL A 300 9.26 -15.50 -13.93
CA VAL A 300 9.31 -15.59 -15.40
C VAL A 300 9.52 -14.22 -16.05
N ILE A 301 8.83 -13.19 -15.55
CA ILE A 301 8.99 -11.82 -16.04
C ILE A 301 10.40 -11.29 -15.79
N ILE A 302 10.94 -11.50 -14.59
CA ILE A 302 12.29 -11.06 -14.21
C ILE A 302 13.32 -11.74 -15.12
N ASN A 303 13.28 -13.07 -15.22
CA ASN A 303 14.22 -13.81 -16.06
C ASN A 303 14.14 -13.42 -17.54
N LYS A 304 12.93 -13.19 -18.06
CA LYS A 304 12.76 -12.70 -19.43
C LYS A 304 13.40 -11.33 -19.62
N ASN A 305 13.30 -10.44 -18.63
CA ASN A 305 13.94 -9.12 -18.70
C ASN A 305 15.45 -9.23 -18.57
N LEU A 306 15.98 -10.07 -17.66
CA LEU A 306 17.42 -10.29 -17.52
C LEU A 306 18.05 -10.80 -18.83
N ARG A 307 17.39 -11.74 -19.52
CA ARG A 307 17.82 -12.22 -20.85
C ARG A 307 17.72 -11.16 -21.96
N LYS A 308 16.90 -10.13 -21.78
CA LYS A 308 16.76 -9.02 -22.73
C LYS A 308 17.70 -7.85 -22.43
N MET A 309 18.14 -7.71 -21.19
CA MET A 309 19.07 -6.64 -20.77
C MET A 309 20.47 -6.81 -21.38
N THR A 310 20.75 -7.94 -22.02
CA THR A 310 21.91 -8.10 -22.92
C THR A 310 21.73 -7.43 -24.29
N GLY A 311 20.61 -6.74 -24.57
CA GLY A 311 20.40 -6.02 -25.84
C GLY A 311 19.31 -4.93 -25.91
N SER A 312 18.41 -4.76 -24.93
CA SER A 312 17.51 -3.58 -24.89
C SER A 312 16.94 -3.21 -23.51
N SER A 313 16.64 -1.91 -23.40
CA SER A 313 16.29 -1.14 -22.18
C SER A 313 15.06 -1.65 -21.42
N CYS A 314 15.12 -1.55 -20.10
CA CYS A 314 13.98 -1.85 -19.25
C CYS A 314 12.81 -0.88 -19.48
N LYS A 315 11.58 -1.28 -19.09
CA LYS A 315 10.38 -0.43 -19.32
C LYS A 315 10.63 0.99 -18.81
N THR A 316 10.50 1.95 -19.73
CA THR A 316 10.56 3.37 -19.43
C THR A 316 9.41 3.75 -18.50
N LYS A 317 9.68 4.68 -17.57
CA LYS A 317 8.65 5.26 -16.70
C LYS A 317 7.58 5.92 -17.56
N SER A 318 6.35 5.99 -17.06
CA SER A 318 5.30 6.74 -17.75
C SER A 318 5.67 8.23 -17.79
N LYS A 319 5.24 8.96 -18.83
CA LYS A 319 5.48 10.40 -18.94
C LYS A 319 5.01 11.16 -17.68
N THR A 320 3.83 10.82 -17.17
CA THR A 320 3.27 11.40 -15.94
C THR A 320 4.18 11.18 -14.73
N GLN A 321 4.74 9.96 -14.59
CA GLN A 321 5.66 9.68 -13.49
C GLN A 321 6.97 10.47 -13.61
N VAL A 322 7.51 10.62 -14.82
CA VAL A 322 8.72 11.42 -15.05
C VAL A 322 8.47 12.88 -14.68
N VAL A 323 7.36 13.47 -15.15
CA VAL A 323 7.00 14.87 -14.82
C VAL A 323 6.79 15.07 -13.32
N GLN A 324 6.14 14.11 -12.64
CA GLN A 324 5.96 14.15 -11.19
C GLN A 324 7.31 14.15 -10.47
N GLU A 325 8.19 13.19 -10.79
CA GLU A 325 9.52 13.08 -10.18
C GLU A 325 10.38 14.32 -10.45
N GLU A 326 10.34 14.88 -11.66
CA GLU A 326 11.05 16.12 -12.01
C GLU A 326 10.53 17.33 -11.24
N THR A 327 9.21 17.45 -11.07
CA THR A 327 8.61 18.56 -10.31
C THR A 327 9.03 18.52 -8.85
N ILE A 328 8.96 17.34 -8.23
CA ILE A 328 9.39 17.11 -6.85
C ILE A 328 10.89 17.41 -6.72
N LYS A 329 11.70 16.93 -7.67
CA LYS A 329 13.15 17.18 -7.68
C LYS A 329 13.46 18.68 -7.76
N LYS A 330 12.84 19.42 -8.68
CA LYS A 330 13.06 20.87 -8.81
C LYS A 330 12.72 21.63 -7.54
N ALA A 331 11.57 21.36 -6.94
CA ALA A 331 11.16 22.02 -5.69
C ALA A 331 12.13 21.70 -4.54
N LYS A 332 12.61 20.45 -4.46
CA LYS A 332 13.63 20.03 -3.51
C LYS A 332 14.98 20.70 -3.74
N ASP A 333 15.44 20.76 -4.98
CA ASP A 333 16.72 21.37 -5.32
C ASP A 333 16.70 22.87 -4.98
N LEU A 334 15.59 23.56 -5.25
CA LEU A 334 15.38 24.94 -4.83
C LEU A 334 15.43 25.08 -3.30
N TRP A 335 14.71 24.23 -2.56
CA TRP A 335 14.73 24.22 -1.09
C TRP A 335 16.14 24.07 -0.51
N LEU A 336 16.96 23.19 -1.11
CA LEU A 336 18.33 22.94 -0.65
C LEU A 336 19.29 24.09 -0.99
N GLN A 337 18.98 24.90 -2.00
CA GLN A 337 19.78 26.08 -2.38
C GLN A 337 19.43 27.32 -1.55
N MET A 338 18.27 27.34 -0.89
CA MET A 338 17.83 28.47 -0.08
C MET A 338 18.56 28.49 1.28
N PRO A 339 19.08 29.66 1.71
CA PRO A 339 19.53 29.89 3.08
C PRO A 339 18.44 29.53 4.09
N GLU A 340 18.81 28.98 5.25
CA GLU A 340 17.85 28.50 6.27
C GLU A 340 16.86 29.59 6.71
N ASP A 341 17.30 30.83 6.82
CA ASP A 341 16.51 32.01 7.20
C ASP A 341 15.49 32.44 6.13
N LEU A 342 15.71 32.02 4.88
CA LEU A 342 14.83 32.34 3.75
C LEU A 342 13.92 31.18 3.34
N LYS A 343 14.06 30.01 3.97
CA LYS A 343 13.21 28.86 3.65
C LYS A 343 11.76 29.16 4.01
N ASP A 344 10.91 29.19 2.98
CA ASP A 344 9.47 29.34 3.12
C ASP A 344 8.79 27.99 2.81
N PRO A 345 8.31 27.27 3.85
CA PRO A 345 7.60 26.00 3.67
C PRO A 345 6.37 26.13 2.77
N PHE A 346 5.69 27.27 2.79
CA PHE A 346 4.51 27.49 1.96
C PHE A 346 4.87 27.57 0.48
N GLN A 347 5.95 28.28 0.11
CA GLN A 347 6.45 28.32 -1.27
C GLN A 347 6.86 26.93 -1.76
N PHE A 348 7.47 26.11 -0.90
CA PHE A 348 7.77 24.73 -1.25
C PHE A 348 6.50 23.94 -1.58
N LEU A 349 5.45 24.04 -0.75
CA LEU A 349 4.18 23.37 -1.01
C LEU A 349 3.57 23.84 -2.34
N GLN A 350 3.61 25.14 -2.64
CA GLN A 350 3.14 25.67 -3.91
C GLN A 350 3.88 25.05 -5.09
N ALA A 351 5.22 25.05 -5.06
CA ALA A 351 6.06 24.47 -6.11
C ALA A 351 5.81 22.96 -6.28
N CYS A 352 5.75 22.21 -5.19
CA CYS A 352 5.48 20.76 -5.21
C CYS A 352 4.06 20.41 -5.65
N SER A 353 3.07 21.26 -5.38
CA SER A 353 1.65 20.97 -5.65
C SER A 353 1.34 20.67 -7.13
N HIS A 354 2.20 21.14 -8.03
CA HIS A 354 2.13 20.88 -9.47
C HIS A 354 2.41 19.42 -9.85
N CYS A 355 3.00 18.63 -8.95
CA CYS A 355 3.23 17.20 -9.16
C CYS A 355 1.94 16.36 -9.01
N ILE A 356 0.86 16.96 -8.51
CA ILE A 356 -0.45 16.33 -8.36
C ILE A 356 -1.27 16.52 -9.63
N ASP A 357 -1.55 15.43 -10.35
CA ASP A 357 -2.40 15.45 -11.54
C ASP A 357 -3.90 15.42 -11.16
N LYS A 358 -4.78 15.90 -12.04
CA LYS A 358 -6.25 15.79 -11.91
C LYS A 358 -6.68 14.34 -11.70
N ASP A 359 -6.04 13.41 -12.38
CA ASP A 359 -6.27 11.96 -12.23
C ASP A 359 -6.04 11.45 -10.80
N MET A 360 -5.11 12.06 -10.05
CA MET A 360 -4.83 11.68 -8.67
C MET A 360 -5.89 12.21 -7.70
N LEU A 361 -6.60 13.29 -8.07
CA LEU A 361 -7.67 13.88 -7.26
C LEU A 361 -9.02 13.19 -7.45
N THR A 362 -9.23 12.54 -8.60
CA THR A 362 -10.53 11.96 -8.98
C THR A 362 -10.57 10.45 -8.84
N LYS A 363 -9.45 9.76 -8.99
CA LYS A 363 -9.39 8.33 -8.73
C LYS A 363 -9.55 8.12 -7.23
N ARG A 364 -10.73 7.62 -6.82
CA ARG A 364 -10.89 7.06 -5.48
C ARG A 364 -9.74 6.06 -5.28
N PRO A 365 -8.87 6.29 -4.29
CA PRO A 365 -7.95 5.26 -3.88
C PRO A 365 -8.82 4.07 -3.48
N SER A 366 -8.59 2.93 -4.10
CA SER A 366 -9.27 1.68 -3.79
C SER A 366 -8.78 1.16 -2.43
N MET A 367 -9.17 1.83 -1.35
CA MET A 367 -9.10 1.29 0.00
C MET A 367 -10.46 0.70 0.32
N LEU A 368 -10.66 -0.55 -0.06
CA LEU A 368 -11.79 -1.35 0.41
C LEU A 368 -11.21 -2.58 1.13
N GLY A 369 -10.70 -2.34 2.34
CA GLY A 369 -10.01 -3.36 3.13
C GLY A 369 -9.99 -3.12 4.64
N SER A 370 -9.89 -1.87 5.13
CA SER A 370 -10.14 -1.62 6.55
C SER A 370 -11.65 -1.49 6.75
N GLU A 371 -12.26 -2.45 7.41
CA GLU A 371 -13.51 -2.20 8.13
C GLU A 371 -13.36 -0.93 8.96
N LYS A 372 -14.49 -0.25 9.15
CA LYS A 372 -14.70 1.06 9.81
C LYS A 372 -14.31 1.08 11.31
N ALA A 373 -13.17 0.53 11.67
CA ALA A 373 -12.75 0.31 13.04
C ALA A 373 -11.31 0.79 13.30
N VAL A 374 -10.90 1.94 12.77
CA VAL A 374 -9.73 2.67 13.29
C VAL A 374 -10.01 4.18 13.25
N HIS A 375 -10.39 4.69 14.44
CA HIS A 375 -10.38 6.08 14.91
C HIS A 375 -11.49 7.05 14.43
N ARG A 376 -12.63 7.01 15.14
CA ARG A 376 -13.14 8.26 15.74
C ARG A 376 -12.12 8.70 16.81
N PRO A 377 -11.74 9.98 16.91
CA PRO A 377 -10.96 10.42 18.06
C PRO A 377 -11.82 10.20 19.30
N LEU A 378 -11.36 9.34 20.21
CA LEU A 378 -11.78 9.38 21.61
C LEU A 378 -11.22 10.69 22.17
N VAL A 379 -12.01 11.75 22.08
CA VAL A 379 -11.93 12.84 23.04
C VAL A 379 -12.48 12.25 24.33
N ASN A 380 -11.59 11.73 25.19
CA ASN A 380 -11.65 11.75 26.66
C ASN A 380 -10.68 10.71 27.25
N GLY A 381 -9.86 11.17 28.19
CA GLY A 381 -9.33 10.37 29.30
C GLY A 381 -8.10 9.52 29.01
N PHE A 382 -6.91 10.12 29.17
CA PHE A 382 -5.80 9.38 29.78
C PHE A 382 -6.23 9.01 31.21
N ASP A 383 -6.23 7.73 31.54
CA ASP A 383 -5.98 7.25 32.90
C ASP A 383 -5.35 5.86 32.80
N CYS A 384 -4.04 5.81 33.01
CA CYS A 384 -3.35 4.58 33.42
C CYS A 384 -3.49 4.45 34.94
N PRO A 385 -3.83 3.28 35.47
CA PRO A 385 -3.41 2.92 36.81
C PRO A 385 -2.35 1.81 36.72
N LEU A 386 -1.14 2.18 37.14
CA LEU A 386 -0.22 1.26 37.79
C LEU A 386 -0.84 0.88 39.14
N GLU A 387 -1.03 -0.41 39.44
CA GLU A 387 -0.89 -0.91 40.81
C GLU A 387 -0.70 -2.44 40.88
N ILE A 388 0.06 -2.83 41.91
CA ILE A 388 0.69 -4.12 42.26
C ILE A 388 -0.34 -5.03 43.00
N PRO A 389 -0.15 -6.36 43.09
CA PRO A 389 -1.25 -7.31 43.32
C PRO A 389 -1.45 -7.66 44.80
N MET A 390 -2.70 -7.90 45.23
CA MET A 390 -3.01 -8.74 46.40
C MET A 390 -4.37 -9.45 46.32
N VAL A 391 -4.31 -10.77 46.42
CA VAL A 391 -5.10 -11.72 47.23
C VAL A 391 -6.64 -11.76 47.13
N ALA A 392 -7.11 -12.86 46.52
CA ALA A 392 -8.24 -13.75 46.79
C ALA A 392 -9.46 -13.29 47.64
N GLN A 393 -10.66 -13.55 47.10
CA GLN A 393 -11.72 -14.30 47.78
C GLN A 393 -12.80 -14.86 46.82
N ASN A 394 -13.20 -16.12 47.09
CA ASN A 394 -14.33 -16.89 46.55
C ASN A 394 -15.68 -16.13 46.71
N ASN A 395 -16.80 -16.39 46.04
CA ASN A 395 -17.47 -17.62 45.61
C ASN A 395 -18.69 -17.24 44.69
N PRO A 396 -19.47 -18.21 44.17
CA PRO A 396 -20.22 -18.10 42.92
C PRO A 396 -21.74 -17.91 43.11
N ASN A 397 -22.43 -17.58 42.02
CA ASN A 397 -23.74 -18.10 41.60
C ASN A 397 -24.36 -17.17 40.55
N ASN A 398 -24.57 -17.64 39.32
CA ASN A 398 -25.94 -17.74 38.79
C ASN A 398 -26.00 -18.41 37.42
N THR A 399 -26.87 -19.42 37.40
CA THR A 399 -27.23 -20.33 36.33
C THR A 399 -28.49 -19.80 35.64
N LEU A 400 -28.49 -19.64 34.32
CA LEU A 400 -29.70 -19.51 33.47
C LEU A 400 -29.33 -20.08 32.09
N ILE A 401 -29.52 -21.38 31.83
CA ILE A 401 -30.72 -22.02 31.24
C ILE A 401 -31.47 -21.12 30.24
N LEU A 402 -31.29 -21.38 28.94
CA LEU A 402 -32.29 -21.08 27.92
C LEU A 402 -32.39 -22.28 26.96
N GLN A 403 -33.62 -22.79 26.90
CA GLN A 403 -34.04 -23.98 26.19
C GLN A 403 -34.27 -23.68 24.69
N ASN A 404 -33.88 -24.65 23.88
CA ASN A 404 -34.40 -24.87 22.53
C ASN A 404 -35.90 -25.20 22.56
N PRO A 405 -36.61 -24.93 21.45
CA PRO A 405 -37.37 -26.03 20.86
C PRO A 405 -37.17 -26.16 19.34
N ASN A 406 -36.92 -27.41 18.94
CA ASN A 406 -37.16 -27.97 17.60
C ASN A 406 -38.67 -27.85 17.23
N VAL A 407 -39.05 -27.85 15.94
CA VAL A 407 -39.71 -28.95 15.18
C VAL A 407 -40.52 -28.27 14.03
N PRO A 408 -40.81 -28.86 12.84
CA PRO A 408 -40.06 -29.66 11.89
C PRO A 408 -40.27 -29.20 10.40
N ARG A 409 -39.78 -30.05 9.49
CA ARG A 409 -39.75 -29.98 8.01
C ARG A 409 -41.12 -29.95 7.32
N HIS A 410 -41.19 -29.30 6.16
CA HIS A 410 -41.99 -29.77 5.01
C HIS A 410 -41.19 -29.64 3.70
N SER A 411 -41.19 -30.74 2.97
CA SER A 411 -40.57 -30.99 1.68
C SER A 411 -41.60 -30.80 0.57
N GLU A 412 -41.27 -30.04 -0.48
CA GLU A 412 -41.97 -30.11 -1.77
C GLU A 412 -40.96 -30.15 -2.92
N ASN A 413 -41.09 -31.22 -3.71
CA ASN A 413 -40.43 -31.49 -4.98
C ASN A 413 -41.25 -30.88 -6.12
N ILE A 414 -40.66 -30.08 -7.03
CA ILE A 414 -41.18 -29.81 -8.39
C ILE A 414 -39.97 -29.51 -9.33
N PRO A 415 -40.00 -29.88 -10.63
CA PRO A 415 -38.87 -30.49 -11.33
C PRO A 415 -38.02 -29.55 -12.19
N SER A 416 -36.86 -30.08 -12.58
CA SER A 416 -35.88 -29.56 -13.54
C SER A 416 -36.46 -29.37 -14.95
N VAL A 417 -36.37 -28.15 -15.47
CA VAL A 417 -36.55 -27.83 -16.89
C VAL A 417 -35.17 -27.62 -17.52
N GLU A 418 -34.80 -28.52 -18.42
CA GLU A 418 -33.69 -28.36 -19.37
C GLU A 418 -33.99 -27.19 -20.32
N ILE A 419 -33.10 -26.20 -20.36
CA ILE A 419 -33.12 -25.14 -21.37
C ILE A 419 -31.87 -25.31 -22.22
N GLU A 420 -32.06 -25.78 -23.45
CA GLU A 420 -31.03 -25.81 -24.49
C GLU A 420 -30.55 -24.39 -24.84
N PRO A 421 -29.24 -24.16 -25.00
CA PRO A 421 -28.74 -22.88 -25.49
C PRO A 421 -28.83 -22.78 -27.03
N PRO A 422 -29.19 -21.62 -27.59
CA PRO A 422 -29.29 -21.42 -29.04
C PRO A 422 -27.91 -21.37 -29.73
N PRO A 423 -27.86 -21.68 -31.04
CA PRO A 423 -26.61 -21.88 -31.78
C PRO A 423 -25.83 -20.58 -32.08
N LEU A 424 -24.51 -20.69 -31.95
CA LEU A 424 -23.51 -19.68 -32.28
C LEU A 424 -23.37 -19.52 -33.81
N ALA A 425 -23.78 -18.37 -34.33
CA ALA A 425 -23.45 -17.94 -35.68
C ALA A 425 -22.15 -17.10 -35.68
N PHE A 426 -21.15 -17.59 -36.42
CA PHE A 426 -19.95 -16.86 -36.82
C PHE A 426 -20.29 -15.90 -37.97
N PHE A 427 -19.68 -14.70 -38.02
CA PHE A 427 -19.13 -14.04 -39.21
C PHE A 427 -18.42 -12.70 -38.83
N PRO A 428 -17.63 -12.06 -39.72
CA PRO A 428 -16.30 -11.55 -39.40
C PRO A 428 -16.22 -10.02 -39.22
N LYS A 429 -15.02 -9.57 -38.83
CA LYS A 429 -14.57 -8.18 -38.69
C LYS A 429 -14.90 -7.31 -39.91
N LEU A 430 -15.46 -6.13 -39.67
CA LEU A 430 -15.30 -4.96 -40.54
C LEU A 430 -15.00 -3.71 -39.70
N ARG A 431 -13.89 -3.06 -40.04
CA ARG A 431 -13.53 -1.70 -39.59
C ARG A 431 -14.45 -0.71 -40.27
N GLN A 432 -15.01 0.22 -39.52
CA GLN A 432 -15.33 1.55 -40.05
C GLN A 432 -14.86 2.62 -39.08
N VAL A 433 -14.09 3.55 -39.64
CA VAL A 433 -13.57 4.76 -39.05
C VAL A 433 -14.61 5.83 -39.29
N GLU A 434 -15.04 6.54 -38.26
CA GLU A 434 -15.71 7.83 -38.42
C GLU A 434 -15.09 8.90 -37.49
N PRO A 435 -14.93 10.14 -37.96
CA PRO A 435 -14.34 11.23 -37.19
C PRO A 435 -15.43 11.97 -36.41
N LYS A 436 -15.24 12.17 -35.10
CA LYS A 436 -16.05 13.14 -34.33
C LYS A 436 -15.25 14.40 -34.03
N LYS A 437 -15.82 15.51 -34.48
CA LYS A 437 -15.43 16.91 -34.27
C LYS A 437 -15.57 17.31 -32.80
N VAL A 438 -14.52 18.00 -32.34
CA VAL A 438 -14.47 19.21 -31.48
C VAL A 438 -15.47 19.34 -30.33
N THR A 439 -14.95 19.40 -29.10
CA THR A 439 -15.49 20.24 -28.02
C THR A 439 -14.35 20.95 -27.27
N ASN A 440 -14.56 22.25 -27.08
CA ASN A 440 -13.63 23.24 -26.50
C ASN A 440 -13.16 22.84 -25.09
N ILE A 441 -11.84 22.84 -24.90
CA ILE A 441 -11.21 22.72 -23.58
C ILE A 441 -11.24 24.09 -22.91
N CYS A 442 -12.04 24.19 -21.85
CA CYS A 442 -12.01 25.30 -20.90
C CYS A 442 -10.64 25.29 -20.18
N GLN A 443 -9.81 26.30 -20.48
CA GLN A 443 -8.54 26.54 -19.81
C GLN A 443 -8.82 26.98 -18.37
N THR A 444 -8.59 26.10 -17.40
CA THR A 444 -8.42 26.50 -16.01
C THR A 444 -6.97 26.95 -15.86
N GLU A 445 -6.74 28.26 -15.80
CA GLU A 445 -5.41 28.83 -15.55
C GLU A 445 -4.80 28.25 -14.27
N PRO A 446 -3.51 27.85 -14.28
CA PRO A 446 -2.78 27.46 -13.09
C PRO A 446 -2.61 28.66 -12.15
N PRO A 447 -2.36 28.43 -10.84
CA PRO A 447 -2.05 29.52 -9.92
C PRO A 447 -0.84 30.32 -10.47
N PRO A 448 -0.89 31.66 -10.39
CA PRO A 448 0.23 32.47 -10.82
C PRO A 448 1.46 32.09 -9.99
N LEU A 449 2.54 31.71 -10.67
CA LEU A 449 3.85 31.67 -10.06
C LEU A 449 4.12 33.08 -9.54
N VAL A 450 4.30 33.23 -8.23
CA VAL A 450 4.85 34.47 -7.69
C VAL A 450 6.28 34.54 -8.22
N PRO A 451 6.65 35.55 -9.03
CA PRO A 451 8.00 35.65 -9.54
C PRO A 451 8.97 35.77 -8.37
N PHE A 452 10.01 34.93 -8.38
CA PHE A 452 11.11 35.00 -7.44
C PHE A 452 11.80 36.35 -7.60
N VAL A 453 11.83 37.15 -6.54
CA VAL A 453 12.73 38.31 -6.48
C VAL A 453 14.13 37.75 -6.26
N THR A 454 14.86 37.50 -7.34
CA THR A 454 16.32 37.35 -7.28
C THR A 454 16.90 38.73 -6.98
N VAL A 455 17.09 39.03 -5.70
CA VAL A 455 17.96 40.13 -5.30
C VAL A 455 19.38 39.70 -5.60
N ASN A 456 19.96 40.22 -6.68
CA ASN A 456 21.39 40.12 -6.94
C ASN A 456 22.12 40.88 -5.83
N TYR A 457 22.65 40.15 -4.84
CA TYR A 457 23.61 40.72 -3.92
C TYR A 457 24.96 40.80 -4.62
N GLU A 458 25.26 41.96 -5.21
CA GLU A 458 26.64 42.35 -5.50
C GLU A 458 27.40 42.40 -4.17
N ARG A 459 28.42 41.53 -4.04
CA ARG A 459 29.33 41.59 -2.88
C ARG A 459 30.08 42.91 -2.91
N PRO A 460 30.10 43.69 -1.81
CA PRO A 460 31.00 44.83 -1.72
C PRO A 460 32.45 44.32 -1.73
N SER A 461 33.25 44.84 -2.67
CA SER A 461 34.69 44.65 -2.72
C SER A 461 35.34 45.32 -1.51
N VAL A 462 35.99 44.52 -0.66
CA VAL A 462 36.84 45.02 0.41
C VAL A 462 38.19 45.40 -0.19
N PRO A 463 38.70 46.63 0.01
CA PRO A 463 40.03 46.99 -0.42
C PRO A 463 41.08 46.34 0.50
N LEU A 464 42.04 45.63 -0.09
CA LEU A 464 43.25 45.18 0.61
C LEU A 464 44.08 46.41 0.99
N SER A 465 44.08 46.76 2.28
CA SER A 465 45.14 47.57 2.88
C SER A 465 46.14 46.66 3.58
N THR A 466 47.37 46.73 3.09
CA THR A 466 48.68 46.44 3.67
C THR A 466 48.70 46.18 5.17
N ILE A 467 49.26 45.04 5.58
CA ILE A 467 49.93 44.87 6.88
C ILE A 467 51.24 44.12 6.63
N GLU A 468 52.31 44.68 7.18
CA GLU A 468 53.71 44.22 7.24
C GLU A 468 53.88 42.89 8.01
#